data_AF-A0A7Y1X8M3-F1
#
_entry.id   AF-A0A7Y1X8M3-F1
#
_cell.length_a   1.000
_cell.length_b   1.000
_cell.length_c   1.000
_cell.angle_alpha   90.00
_cell.angle_beta   90.00
_cell.angle_gamma   90.00
#
_symmetry.space_group_name_H-M   'P 1'
#
loop_
_entity.id
_entity.type
_entity.pdbx_description
1 polymer ?
#
loop_
_entity_poly.entity_id
_entity_poly.type
_entity_poly.pdbx_seq_one_letter_code
_entity_poly.pdbx_strand_id
1 'polypeptide(L)'
;MRIGILTGGGDVPGLNPCIKAVVNRVEEQGHEVIGVRRGWGGVLNHNPEDPESAGRHFLPLNSDIVRTIDRTGGTMLHTSRT
;
A
#
# COMPACT_ATOMS: atom_id res chain seq x y z
N MET A 1 -14.24 -6.92 -5.24
CA MET A 1 -13.53 -7.37 -4.01
C MET A 1 -12.60 -6.26 -3.54
N ARG A 2 -12.19 -6.25 -2.26
CA ARG A 2 -11.18 -5.31 -1.72
C ARG A 2 -9.93 -6.09 -1.35
N ILE A 3 -8.78 -5.66 -1.86
CA ILE A 3 -7.48 -6.30 -1.65
C ILE A 3 -6.56 -5.37 -0.86
N GLY A 4 -5.98 -5.87 0.23
CA GLY A 4 -4.97 -5.15 1.00
C GLY A 4 -3.55 -5.46 0.52
N ILE A 5 -2.70 -4.44 0.36
CA ILE A 5 -1.27 -4.60 0.08
C ILE A 5 -0.46 -3.96 1.20
N LEU A 6 0.51 -4.70 1.74
CA LEU A 6 1.52 -4.17 2.66
C LEU A 6 2.89 -4.67 2.26
N THR A 7 3.93 -3.89 2.51
CA THR A 7 5.32 -4.30 2.33
C THR A 7 5.98 -4.48 3.70
N GLY A 8 6.32 -5.73 4.04
CA GLY A 8 7.03 -6.07 5.26
C GLY A 8 8.52 -6.35 5.00
N GLY A 9 9.36 -6.19 6.02
CA GLY A 9 10.80 -6.47 5.93
C GLY A 9 11.62 -5.32 5.37
N GLY A 10 12.77 -5.64 4.78
CA GLY A 10 13.69 -4.65 4.20
C GLY A 10 13.19 -4.09 2.87
N ASP A 11 13.55 -2.84 2.59
CA ASP A 11 13.15 -2.18 1.35
C ASP A 11 14.04 -2.61 0.18
N VAL A 12 13.45 -2.85 -1.00
CA VAL A 12 14.18 -3.25 -2.21
C VAL A 12 13.63 -2.54 -3.45
N PRO A 13 14.44 -2.30 -4.50
CA PRO A 13 14.01 -1.55 -5.68
C PRO A 13 12.78 -2.09 -6.43
N GLY A 14 12.43 -3.37 -6.27
CA GLY A 14 11.35 -4.01 -7.01
C GLY A 14 9.94 -3.87 -6.41
N LEU A 15 9.79 -3.31 -5.19
CA LEU A 15 8.51 -3.30 -4.51
C LEU A 15 7.51 -2.34 -5.17
N ASN A 16 7.92 -1.13 -5.52
CA ASN A 16 7.07 -0.17 -6.21
C ASN A 16 6.51 -0.69 -7.57
N PRO A 17 7.34 -1.24 -8.47
CA PRO A 17 6.83 -1.89 -9.69
C PRO A 17 5.85 -3.04 -9.40
N CYS A 18 6.08 -3.84 -8.35
CA CYS A 18 5.18 -4.91 -7.94
C CYS A 18 3.82 -4.38 -7.49
N ILE A 19 3.81 -3.36 -6.63
CA ILE A 19 2.58 -2.67 -6.18
C ILE A 19 1.81 -2.13 -7.39
N LYS A 20 2.49 -1.43 -8.31
CA LYS A 20 1.88 -0.88 -9.52
C LYS A 20 1.23 -1.97 -10.39
N ALA A 21 1.92 -3.08 -10.60
CA ALA A 21 1.41 -4.19 -11.39
C ALA A 21 0.13 -4.82 -10.78
N VAL A 22 0.12 -5.03 -9.47
CA VAL A 22 -1.06 -5.56 -8.76
C VAL A 22 -2.21 -4.57 -8.84
N VAL A 23 -1.96 -3.28 -8.55
CA VAL A 23 -3.01 -2.25 -8.56
C VAL A 23 -3.68 -2.15 -9.92
N ASN A 24 -2.90 -2.04 -11.00
CA ASN A 24 -3.46 -1.95 -12.35
C ASN A 24 -4.31 -3.19 -12.69
N ARG A 25 -3.82 -4.39 -12.40
CA ARG A 25 -4.57 -5.63 -12.70
C ARG A 25 -5.87 -5.73 -11.90
N VAL A 26 -5.84 -5.37 -10.62
CA VAL A 26 -7.02 -5.44 -9.75
C VAL A 26 -8.06 -4.40 -10.17
N GLU A 27 -7.62 -3.18 -10.50
CA GLU A 27 -8.50 -2.12 -10.99
C GLU A 27 -9.13 -2.48 -12.34
N GLU A 28 -8.36 -3.05 -13.29
CA GLU A 28 -8.87 -3.57 -14.57
C GLU A 28 -9.99 -4.62 -14.38
N GLN A 29 -9.98 -5.36 -13.27
CA GLN A 29 -11.01 -6.35 -12.92
C GLN A 29 -12.21 -5.75 -12.17
N GLY A 30 -12.28 -4.42 -12.01
CA GLY A 30 -13.35 -3.75 -11.28
C GLY A 30 -13.29 -4.01 -9.78
N HIS A 31 -12.08 -4.13 -9.23
CA HIS A 31 -11.84 -4.35 -7.81
C HIS A 31 -11.01 -3.21 -7.21
N GLU A 32 -11.05 -3.09 -5.89
CA GLU A 32 -10.40 -2.01 -5.16
C GLU A 32 -9.14 -2.51 -4.44
N VAL A 33 -8.13 -1.64 -4.36
CA VAL A 33 -6.90 -1.90 -3.61
C VAL A 33 -6.72 -0.88 -2.49
N ILE A 34 -6.38 -1.37 -1.30
CA ILE A 34 -5.98 -0.57 -0.15
C ILE A 34 -4.53 -0.89 0.20
N GLY A 35 -3.65 0.11 0.12
CA GLY A 35 -2.29 0.04 0.64
C GLY A 35 -2.26 0.27 2.15
N VAL A 36 -1.50 -0.55 2.87
CA VAL A 36 -1.22 -0.38 4.30
C VAL A 36 0.15 0.25 4.46
N ARG A 37 0.20 1.39 5.14
CA ARG A 37 1.43 2.14 5.37
C ARG A 37 2.24 1.55 6.51
N ARG A 38 3.57 1.54 6.39
CA ARG A 38 4.52 1.07 7.41
C ARG A 38 4.30 -0.41 7.77
N GLY A 39 4.09 -1.26 6.76
CA GLY A 39 4.01 -2.72 6.93
C GLY A 39 3.01 -3.16 8.01
N TRP A 40 3.41 -4.14 8.83
CA TRP A 40 2.60 -4.66 9.95
C TRP A 40 2.30 -3.60 11.01
N GLY A 41 3.21 -2.64 11.20
CA GLY A 41 2.98 -1.50 12.09
C GLY A 41 1.77 -0.67 11.68
N GLY A 42 1.41 -0.61 10.40
CA GLY A 42 0.18 0.05 9.95
C GLY A 42 -1.08 -0.61 10.46
N VAL A 43 -1.13 -1.94 10.42
CA VAL A 43 -2.27 -2.73 10.90
C VAL A 43 -2.36 -2.66 12.43
N LEU A 44 -1.23 -2.87 13.11
CA LEU A 44 -1.20 -2.97 14.58
C LEU A 44 -1.50 -1.64 15.29
N ASN A 45 -1.15 -0.51 14.66
CA ASN A 45 -1.38 0.82 15.25
C ASN A 45 -2.69 1.46 14.79
N HIS A 46 -3.47 0.79 13.94
CA HIS A 46 -4.78 1.28 13.58
C HIS A 46 -5.75 1.16 14.76
N ASN A 47 -6.20 2.31 15.27
CA ASN A 47 -7.34 2.39 16.16
C ASN A 47 -8.64 2.60 15.35
N PRO A 48 -9.61 1.65 15.38
CA PRO A 48 -10.92 1.81 14.72
C PRO A 48 -11.83 2.87 15.36
N GLU A 49 -11.60 3.22 16.63
CA GLU A 49 -12.37 4.24 17.35
C GLU A 49 -11.89 5.67 17.06
N ASP A 50 -10.71 5.82 16.44
CA ASP A 50 -10.18 7.10 15.95
C ASP A 50 -10.43 7.24 14.44
N PRO A 51 -11.36 8.10 13.98
CA PRO A 51 -11.62 8.29 12.55
C PRO A 51 -10.41 8.74 11.74
N GLU A 52 -9.46 9.45 12.36
CA GLU A 52 -8.25 9.91 11.66
C GLU A 52 -7.18 8.83 11.52
N SER A 53 -7.20 7.82 12.38
CA SER A 53 -6.27 6.68 12.36
C SER A 53 -6.28 5.97 11.01
N ALA A 54 -7.46 5.81 10.39
CA ALA A 54 -7.58 5.18 9.09
C ALA A 54 -6.74 5.89 8.01
N GLY A 55 -6.78 7.22 7.95
CA GLY A 55 -6.01 8.01 6.98
C GLY A 55 -4.50 7.98 7.21
N ARG A 56 -4.05 7.69 8.44
CA ARG A 56 -2.62 7.56 8.77
C ARG A 56 -2.04 6.22 8.32
N HIS A 57 -2.85 5.17 8.34
CA HIS A 57 -2.42 3.78 8.16
C HIS A 57 -2.86 3.14 6.83
N PHE A 58 -3.92 3.62 6.20
CA PHE A 58 -4.46 3.05 4.97
C PHE A 58 -4.54 4.09 3.85
N LEU A 59 -4.24 3.68 2.63
CA LEU A 59 -4.24 4.52 1.45
C LEU A 59 -4.97 3.79 0.31
N PRO A 60 -6.07 4.31 -0.24
CA PRO A 60 -6.63 3.77 -1.48
C PRO A 60 -5.59 3.82 -2.59
N LEU A 61 -5.45 2.75 -3.37
CA LEU A 61 -4.54 2.69 -4.51
C LEU A 61 -5.34 2.50 -5.80
N ASN A 62 -5.05 3.34 -6.79
CA ASN A 62 -5.57 3.26 -8.15
C ASN A 62 -4.46 3.58 -9.15
N SER A 63 -4.71 3.39 -10.43
CA SER A 63 -3.76 3.62 -11.53
C SER A 63 -3.15 5.03 -11.54
N ASP A 64 -3.93 6.05 -11.14
CA ASP A 64 -3.43 7.42 -11.02
C ASP A 64 -2.40 7.57 -9.89
N ILE A 65 -2.67 6.98 -8.72
CA ILE A 65 -1.79 7.01 -7.54
C ILE A 65 -0.48 6.26 -7.81
N VAL A 66 -0.54 5.10 -8.48
CA VAL A 66 0.65 4.28 -8.75
C VAL A 66 1.38 4.64 -10.05
N ARG A 67 0.93 5.68 -10.77
CA ARG A 67 1.40 5.97 -12.14
C ARG A 67 2.92 6.09 -12.27
N THR A 68 3.59 6.67 -11.29
CA THR A 68 5.01 7.03 -11.38
C THR A 68 5.91 6.34 -10.35
N ILE A 69 5.35 5.48 -9.48
CA ILE A 69 6.08 4.96 -8.32
C ILE A 69 7.22 4.00 -8.71
N ASP A 70 7.08 3.34 -9.86
CA ASP A 70 8.09 2.45 -10.46
C ASP A 70 9.42 3.15 -10.78
N ARG A 71 9.41 4.49 -10.82
CA ARG A 71 10.61 5.32 -11.05
C ARG A 71 11.39 5.60 -9.76
N THR A 72 10.86 5.19 -8.61
CA THR A 72 11.47 5.41 -7.30
C THR A 72 11.83 4.07 -6.67
N GLY A 73 13.03 4.01 -6.10
CA GLY A 73 13.47 2.84 -5.35
C GLY A 73 12.61 2.62 -4.12
N GLY A 74 12.51 1.35 -3.73
CA GLY A 74 11.88 0.94 -2.50
C GLY A 74 10.37 0.76 -2.58
N THR A 75 9.66 1.14 -1.51
CA THR A 75 8.20 1.04 -1.38
C THR A 75 7.55 2.36 -0.95
N MET A 76 6.57 2.83 -1.75
CA MET A 76 5.75 4.01 -1.44
C MET A 76 4.92 3.84 -0.16
N LEU A 77 4.65 2.59 0.23
CA LEU A 77 3.89 2.27 1.43
C LEU A 77 4.77 2.32 2.68
N HIS A 78 6.10 2.38 2.53
CA HIS A 78 7.07 2.18 3.60
C HIS A 78 6.94 0.82 4.32
N THR A 79 7.90 0.52 5.18
CA THR A 79 7.97 -0.73 5.94
C THR A 79 8.22 -0.45 7.42
N SER A 80 7.93 -1.41 8.29
CA SER A 80 8.29 -1.38 9.71
C SER A 80 8.96 -2.69 10.12
N ARG A 81 9.80 -2.60 11.17
CA ARG A 81 10.26 -3.77 11.93
C ARG A 81 9.36 -3.86 13.16
N THR A 82 8.24 -4.56 13.00
CA THR A 82 7.21 -4.74 14.04
C THR A 82 6.82 -6.19 14.06
#